data_AF-A0A5D0SEN0-F1
#
_entry.id   AF-A0A5D0SEN0-F1
#
_cell.length_a   1.000
_cell.length_b   1.000
_cell.length_c   1.000
_cell.angle_alpha   90.00
_cell.angle_beta   90.00
_cell.angle_gamma   90.00
#
_symmetry.space_group_name_H-M   'P 1'
#
loop_
_entity.id
_entity.type
_entity.pdbx_description
1 polymer ?
#
loop_
_entity_poly.entity_id
_entity_poly.type
_entity_poly.pdbx_seq_one_letter_code
_entity_poly.pdbx_strand_id
1 'polypeptide(L)'
;MNKRAVIVAVFVMLLFSAIFSAKEPTVEATSGLINIETTTMKFVLNTELGVLERIDMKVEGKSELIYRYANDGFDIFEDNEKLIPGDFDYYVDENTDVVVEFYYEGGTKTFVIKNDPFYNFLVITNFPGKTLKMKIPYISVSAQDERSGYGYHVSFSDKPTSVFVTTSDVGRFSLREITNISGTAVVRNYAGPKKLVYISEAVPNHYEEVKQSLDDIGALSIFSYIHHGLVVSLYWFRELTNSFGWAIIIFTLIIRLILYPLYHIQTKSMIEMRRLQPEMEKIKKKYKDKQKQQEALMKMYKKEGVNPGTGCLTLLIQLPVFFVLYSVIRYFSEMFAYSPRFFIWNDLSTGGFGQNILLILISVAAGIYMATITSQDGRSARQAMIMSLIFPFLFYSLPTGLFIYYATNSVIQLLITMIVYKRYDMKGVSFREVLGLPAKPAK
;
A
#
# COMPACT_ATOMS: atom_id res chain seq x y z
N MET A 1 -22.75 3.29 29.83
CA MET A 1 -23.04 3.09 28.39
C MET A 1 -22.67 1.66 28.05
N ASN A 2 -23.57 0.93 27.38
CA ASN A 2 -23.63 -0.55 27.42
C ASN A 2 -22.44 -1.21 26.69
N LYS A 3 -21.74 -2.12 27.38
CA LYS A 3 -20.65 -2.98 26.83
C LYS A 3 -21.06 -3.73 25.55
N ARG A 4 -22.37 -3.92 25.35
CA ARG A 4 -22.97 -4.58 24.19
C ARG A 4 -22.81 -3.79 22.89
N ALA A 5 -22.80 -2.45 22.92
CA ALA A 5 -22.71 -1.65 21.69
C ALA A 5 -21.33 -1.76 21.00
N VAL A 6 -20.26 -1.86 21.79
CA VAL A 6 -18.89 -2.01 21.27
C VAL A 6 -18.64 -3.43 20.76
N ILE A 7 -19.19 -4.45 21.44
CA ILE A 7 -19.06 -5.85 21.02
C ILE A 7 -19.87 -6.11 19.74
N VAL A 8 -21.06 -5.52 19.61
CA VAL A 8 -21.88 -5.62 18.39
C VAL A 8 -21.20 -4.93 17.20
N ALA A 9 -20.51 -3.81 17.40
CA ALA A 9 -19.74 -3.16 16.33
C ALA A 9 -18.57 -4.01 15.82
N VAL A 10 -17.96 -4.83 16.68
CA VAL A 10 -16.89 -5.77 16.31
C VAL A 10 -17.45 -7.04 15.64
N PHE A 11 -18.64 -7.50 16.04
CA PHE A 11 -19.25 -8.73 15.50
C PHE A 11 -19.94 -8.52 14.14
N VAL A 12 -20.46 -7.32 13.87
CA VAL A 12 -21.07 -6.98 12.57
C VAL A 12 -20.02 -6.84 11.45
N MET A 13 -18.73 -6.73 11.79
CA MET A 13 -17.65 -6.83 10.80
C MET A 13 -17.45 -8.28 10.31
N LEU A 14 -17.93 -9.35 10.93
CA LEU A 14 -17.50 -10.69 10.48
C LEU A 14 -18.31 -11.32 9.33
N LEU A 15 -19.29 -10.64 8.76
CA LEU A 15 -20.21 -11.25 7.78
C LEU A 15 -20.49 -10.33 6.61
N PHE A 16 -19.58 -10.23 5.65
CA PHE A 16 -19.91 -9.91 4.24
C PHE A 16 -18.72 -10.34 3.37
N SER A 17 -18.75 -11.57 2.86
CA SER A 17 -17.99 -11.97 1.69
C SER A 17 -18.77 -11.50 0.46
N ALA A 18 -18.22 -10.57 -0.30
CA ALA A 18 -18.86 -10.04 -1.50
C ALA A 18 -18.10 -10.46 -2.75
N ILE A 19 -18.92 -10.88 -3.71
CA ILE A 19 -18.63 -11.50 -5.00
C ILE A 19 -17.94 -10.50 -5.95
N PHE A 20 -17.10 -11.07 -6.82
CA PHE A 20 -16.12 -10.47 -7.72
C PHE A 20 -16.74 -9.79 -8.95
N SER A 21 -16.11 -8.72 -9.43
CA SER A 21 -16.15 -8.30 -10.84
C SER A 21 -14.91 -7.43 -11.10
N ALA A 22 -13.86 -7.99 -11.69
CA ALA A 22 -12.76 -7.19 -12.23
C ALA A 22 -13.30 -6.27 -13.33
N LYS A 23 -12.70 -5.09 -13.48
CA LYS A 23 -13.03 -4.17 -14.57
C LYS A 23 -12.55 -4.80 -15.88
N GLU A 24 -13.44 -4.89 -16.87
CA GLU A 24 -13.11 -5.45 -18.18
C GLU A 24 -12.06 -4.59 -18.91
N PRO A 25 -11.10 -5.22 -19.62
CA PRO A 25 -10.14 -4.50 -20.43
C PRO A 25 -10.81 -3.88 -21.67
N THR A 26 -10.29 -2.76 -22.15
CA THR A 26 -10.75 -2.12 -23.39
C THR A 26 -9.73 -2.37 -24.49
N VAL A 27 -10.19 -2.85 -25.65
CA VAL A 27 -9.36 -3.13 -26.82
C VAL A 27 -9.86 -2.34 -28.02
N GLU A 28 -8.99 -1.55 -28.64
CA GLU A 28 -9.28 -0.74 -29.81
C GLU A 28 -8.26 -1.05 -30.92
N ALA A 29 -8.74 -1.68 -31.99
CA ALA A 29 -7.93 -1.95 -33.19
C ALA A 29 -8.10 -0.79 -34.21
N THR A 30 -6.99 -0.13 -34.53
CA THR A 30 -6.89 0.91 -35.56
C THR A 30 -6.00 0.36 -36.70
N SER A 31 -6.05 0.95 -37.90
CA SER A 31 -5.18 0.55 -39.02
C SER A 31 -3.70 0.55 -38.62
N GLY A 32 -3.12 -0.65 -38.49
CA GLY A 32 -1.70 -0.87 -38.15
C GLY A 32 -1.36 -0.97 -36.65
N LEU A 33 -2.30 -0.68 -35.74
CA LEU A 33 -2.04 -0.66 -34.29
C LEU A 33 -3.22 -1.24 -33.51
N ILE A 34 -2.94 -2.06 -32.51
CA ILE A 34 -3.92 -2.51 -31.51
C ILE A 34 -3.58 -1.89 -30.15
N ASN A 35 -4.53 -1.13 -29.61
CA ASN A 35 -4.43 -0.50 -28.29
C ASN A 35 -5.19 -1.35 -27.27
N ILE A 36 -4.51 -1.76 -26.22
CA ILE A 36 -5.07 -2.59 -25.16
C ILE A 36 -4.88 -1.85 -23.86
N GLU A 37 -5.98 -1.58 -23.17
CA GLU A 37 -5.98 -0.76 -21.97
C GLU A 37 -6.65 -1.52 -20.82
N THR A 38 -5.84 -1.85 -19.82
CA THR A 38 -6.26 -2.46 -18.55
C THR A 38 -6.32 -1.38 -17.46
N THR A 39 -6.65 -1.79 -16.23
CA THR A 39 -6.64 -0.87 -15.08
C THR A 39 -5.21 -0.42 -14.73
N THR A 40 -4.22 -1.30 -14.89
CA THR A 40 -2.81 -1.05 -14.54
C THR A 40 -1.95 -0.60 -15.71
N MET A 41 -2.30 -0.93 -16.95
CA MET A 41 -1.41 -0.76 -18.10
C MET A 41 -2.15 -0.34 -19.36
N LYS A 42 -1.39 0.27 -20.29
CA LYS A 42 -1.77 0.46 -21.67
C LYS A 42 -0.67 -0.10 -22.57
N PHE A 43 -1.04 -1.05 -23.41
CA PHE A 43 -0.18 -1.66 -24.42
C PHE A 43 -0.60 -1.16 -25.80
N VAL A 44 0.40 -0.94 -26.64
CA VAL A 44 0.21 -0.74 -28.07
C VAL A 44 1.06 -1.77 -28.79
N LEU A 45 0.43 -2.61 -29.60
CA LEU A 45 1.13 -3.53 -30.50
C LEU A 45 0.98 -3.06 -31.93
N ASN A 46 2.03 -3.19 -32.71
CA ASN A 46 2.03 -2.90 -34.14
C ASN A 46 1.63 -4.16 -34.89
N THR A 47 0.51 -4.10 -35.62
CA THR A 47 -0.06 -5.28 -36.27
C THR A 47 0.65 -5.65 -37.57
N GLU A 48 1.30 -4.69 -38.23
CA GLU A 48 2.06 -4.91 -39.47
C GLU A 48 3.41 -5.58 -39.17
N LEU A 49 4.06 -5.20 -38.07
CA LEU A 49 5.36 -5.74 -37.67
C LEU A 49 5.24 -6.90 -36.67
N GLY A 50 4.09 -7.05 -36.01
CA GLY A 50 3.87 -8.00 -34.93
C GLY A 50 4.76 -7.74 -33.72
N VAL A 51 5.01 -6.47 -33.38
CA VAL A 51 5.92 -6.07 -32.29
C VAL A 51 5.20 -5.26 -31.23
N LEU A 52 5.79 -5.25 -30.03
CA LEU A 52 5.43 -4.30 -28.98
C LEU A 52 5.90 -2.90 -29.38
N GLU A 53 4.95 -1.98 -29.58
CA GLU A 53 5.23 -0.60 -29.99
C GLU A 53 5.47 0.30 -28.76
N ARG A 54 4.63 0.13 -27.73
CA ARG A 54 4.62 1.02 -26.57
C ARG A 54 4.00 0.36 -25.33
N ILE A 55 4.54 0.66 -24.16
CA ILE A 55 3.90 0.38 -22.86
C ILE A 55 3.84 1.68 -22.05
N ASP A 56 2.64 2.01 -21.58
CA ASP A 56 2.43 2.99 -20.50
C ASP A 56 1.91 2.26 -19.25
N MET A 57 2.52 2.48 -18.08
CA MET A 57 1.93 2.07 -16.80
C MET A 57 0.96 3.13 -16.31
N LYS A 58 -0.09 2.68 -15.62
CA LYS A 58 -1.00 3.54 -14.87
C LYS A 58 -0.77 3.36 -13.38
N VAL A 59 -0.13 4.36 -12.78
CA VAL A 59 0.14 4.41 -11.36
C VAL A 59 -0.63 5.58 -10.77
N GLU A 60 -1.52 5.31 -9.80
CA GLU A 60 -2.29 6.35 -9.08
C GLU A 60 -3.10 7.28 -10.00
N GLY A 61 -3.63 6.74 -11.11
CA GLY A 61 -4.43 7.49 -12.08
C GLY A 61 -3.61 8.33 -13.06
N LYS A 62 -2.28 8.27 -13.01
CA LYS A 62 -1.38 8.88 -14.01
C LYS A 62 -0.82 7.81 -14.93
N SER A 63 -0.79 8.12 -16.23
CA SER A 63 -0.15 7.28 -17.24
C SER A 63 1.29 7.73 -17.42
N GLU A 64 2.25 6.82 -17.24
CA GLU A 64 3.67 7.07 -17.44
C GLU A 64 4.21 6.12 -18.49
N LEU A 65 4.89 6.67 -19.50
CA LEU A 65 5.55 5.89 -20.55
C LEU A 65 6.74 5.14 -19.95
N ILE A 66 6.74 3.80 -20.11
CA ILE A 66 7.85 2.94 -19.68
C ILE A 66 8.69 2.52 -20.88
N TYR A 67 8.04 2.10 -21.97
CA TYR A 67 8.72 1.51 -23.11
C TYR A 67 8.20 2.08 -24.43
N ARG A 68 9.12 2.30 -25.36
CA ARG A 68 8.85 2.64 -26.75
C ARG A 68 9.77 1.83 -27.64
N TYR A 69 9.21 1.29 -28.71
CA TYR A 69 9.92 0.47 -29.68
C TYR A 69 11.21 1.12 -30.19
N ALA A 70 12.29 0.37 -30.10
CA ALA A 70 13.62 0.72 -30.59
C ALA A 70 14.29 -0.47 -31.32
N ASN A 71 13.50 -1.24 -32.10
CA ASN A 71 13.91 -2.52 -32.71
C ASN A 71 14.20 -3.63 -31.70
N ASP A 72 13.44 -3.65 -30.62
CA ASP A 72 13.56 -4.54 -29.48
C ASP A 72 12.19 -5.00 -28.95
N GLY A 73 11.13 -4.90 -29.75
CA GLY A 73 9.73 -5.15 -29.36
C GLY A 73 9.30 -6.60 -29.47
N PHE A 74 10.14 -7.55 -29.08
CA PHE A 74 9.95 -8.99 -29.35
C PHE A 74 10.01 -9.32 -30.84
N ASP A 75 10.88 -8.63 -31.58
CA ASP A 75 11.22 -8.94 -32.97
C ASP A 75 11.79 -10.35 -33.09
N ILE A 76 11.24 -11.15 -34.00
CA ILE A 76 11.71 -12.52 -34.27
C ILE A 76 12.55 -12.51 -35.55
N PHE A 77 13.66 -13.24 -35.51
CA PHE A 77 14.55 -13.46 -36.63
C PHE A 77 14.77 -14.96 -36.85
N GLU A 78 14.77 -15.36 -38.12
CA GLU A 78 15.19 -16.68 -38.62
C GLU A 78 16.40 -16.44 -39.53
N ASP A 79 17.55 -17.07 -39.25
CA ASP A 79 18.80 -16.87 -40.01
C ASP A 79 19.23 -15.41 -40.24
N ASN A 80 18.90 -14.52 -39.28
CA ASN A 80 19.08 -13.06 -39.29
C ASN A 80 18.12 -12.27 -40.19
N GLU A 81 17.15 -12.92 -40.84
CA GLU A 81 16.05 -12.25 -41.51
C GLU A 81 14.89 -12.03 -40.53
N LYS A 82 14.36 -10.80 -40.49
CA LYS A 82 13.24 -10.45 -39.61
C LYS A 82 11.95 -11.08 -40.17
N LEU A 83 11.24 -11.82 -39.34
CA LEU A 83 9.94 -12.36 -39.70
C LEU A 83 8.84 -11.29 -39.52
N ILE A 84 7.92 -11.24 -40.47
CA ILE A 84 6.77 -10.32 -40.49
C ILE A 84 5.49 -11.17 -40.49
N PRO A 85 4.47 -10.83 -39.68
CA PRO A 85 3.23 -11.59 -39.66
C PRO A 85 2.43 -11.37 -40.95
N GLY A 86 1.75 -12.42 -41.41
CA GLY A 86 0.82 -12.33 -42.52
C GLY A 86 -0.59 -11.90 -42.09
N ASP A 87 -0.99 -12.25 -40.86
CA ASP A 87 -2.29 -11.94 -40.29
C ASP A 87 -2.22 -11.88 -38.75
N PHE A 88 -3.25 -11.32 -38.12
CA PHE A 88 -3.39 -11.31 -36.67
C PHE A 88 -4.85 -11.48 -36.23
N ASP A 89 -5.06 -12.07 -35.06
CA ASP A 89 -6.36 -12.16 -34.41
C ASP A 89 -6.24 -11.75 -32.94
N TYR A 90 -7.34 -11.34 -32.32
CA TYR A 90 -7.38 -11.04 -30.89
C TYR A 90 -8.71 -11.43 -30.25
N TYR A 91 -8.65 -11.86 -29.00
CA TYR A 91 -9.82 -12.18 -28.19
C TYR A 91 -9.56 -11.90 -26.71
N VAL A 92 -10.63 -11.84 -25.93
CA VAL A 92 -10.58 -11.75 -24.48
C VAL A 92 -10.97 -13.12 -23.91
N ASP A 93 -10.08 -13.70 -23.10
CA ASP A 93 -10.27 -15.02 -22.49
C ASP A 93 -11.24 -14.97 -21.28
N GLU A 94 -11.65 -16.13 -20.76
CA GLU A 94 -12.51 -16.29 -19.57
C GLU A 94 -11.94 -15.59 -18.34
N ASN A 95 -10.61 -15.48 -18.24
CA ASN A 95 -9.90 -14.78 -17.17
C ASN A 95 -9.86 -13.26 -17.36
N THR A 96 -10.55 -12.72 -18.36
CA THR A 96 -10.49 -11.32 -18.82
C THR A 96 -9.11 -10.88 -19.31
N ASP A 97 -8.24 -11.84 -19.62
CA ASP A 97 -6.93 -11.58 -20.25
C ASP A 97 -7.12 -11.28 -21.73
N VAL A 98 -6.32 -10.37 -22.28
CA VAL A 98 -6.35 -10.05 -23.72
C VAL A 98 -5.27 -10.85 -24.42
N VAL A 99 -5.69 -11.67 -25.39
CA VAL A 99 -4.80 -12.49 -26.21
C VAL A 99 -4.75 -11.90 -27.61
N VAL A 100 -3.54 -11.65 -28.11
CA VAL A 100 -3.29 -11.21 -29.49
C VAL A 100 -2.35 -12.20 -30.14
N GLU A 101 -2.83 -12.91 -31.15
CA GLU A 101 -2.06 -13.92 -31.88
C GLU A 101 -1.66 -13.38 -33.26
N PHE A 102 -0.36 -13.47 -33.56
CA PHE A 102 0.23 -13.11 -34.84
C PHE A 102 0.64 -14.39 -35.58
N TYR A 103 0.20 -14.51 -36.82
CA TYR A 103 0.46 -15.66 -37.68
C TYR A 103 1.63 -15.38 -38.62
N TYR A 104 2.66 -16.22 -38.55
CA TYR A 104 3.86 -16.13 -39.37
C TYR A 104 4.01 -17.37 -40.26
N GLU A 105 4.89 -17.29 -41.24
CA GLU A 105 5.25 -18.46 -42.03
C GLU A 105 6.01 -19.50 -41.18
N GLY A 106 5.31 -20.58 -40.83
CA GLY A 106 5.87 -21.69 -40.05
C GLY A 106 5.73 -21.57 -38.52
N GLY A 107 4.87 -20.67 -38.02
CA GLY A 107 4.57 -20.61 -36.58
C GLY A 107 3.71 -19.42 -36.16
N THR A 108 3.48 -19.28 -34.86
CA THR A 108 2.72 -18.16 -34.27
C THR A 108 3.49 -17.50 -33.13
N LYS A 109 3.23 -16.21 -32.94
CA LYS A 109 3.64 -15.45 -31.74
C LYS A 109 2.40 -14.85 -31.10
N THR A 110 2.19 -15.15 -29.83
CA THR A 110 1.02 -14.71 -29.07
C THR A 110 1.44 -13.81 -27.92
N PHE A 111 0.83 -12.64 -27.81
CA PHE A 111 0.89 -11.78 -26.64
C PHE A 111 -0.32 -12.08 -25.75
N VAL A 112 -0.07 -12.46 -24.50
CA VAL A 112 -1.12 -12.63 -23.48
C VAL A 112 -0.94 -11.55 -22.43
N ILE A 113 -1.77 -10.51 -22.50
CA ILE A 113 -1.75 -9.39 -21.57
C ILE A 113 -2.71 -9.71 -20.44
N LYS A 114 -2.15 -9.87 -19.24
CA LYS A 114 -2.91 -10.26 -18.05
C LYS A 114 -3.71 -9.09 -17.52
N ASN A 115 -5.00 -9.31 -17.21
CA ASN A 115 -5.81 -8.31 -16.52
C ASN A 115 -5.69 -8.49 -15.01
N ASP A 116 -4.48 -8.31 -14.50
CA ASP A 116 -4.14 -8.46 -13.10
C ASP A 116 -3.34 -7.23 -12.58
N PRO A 117 -3.09 -7.11 -11.26
CA PRO A 117 -2.39 -5.96 -10.73
C PRO A 117 -0.87 -6.00 -10.94
N PHE A 118 -0.29 -7.09 -11.45
CA PHE A 118 1.13 -7.42 -11.37
C PHE A 118 1.98 -6.90 -12.53
N TYR A 119 1.42 -6.11 -13.45
CA TYR A 119 2.15 -5.55 -14.60
C TYR A 119 2.82 -6.62 -15.48
N ASN A 120 2.28 -7.83 -15.48
CA ASN A 120 2.85 -8.99 -16.17
C ASN A 120 2.14 -9.23 -17.51
N PHE A 121 2.87 -9.85 -18.42
CA PHE A 121 2.33 -10.34 -19.68
C PHE A 121 3.23 -11.46 -20.21
N LEU A 122 2.68 -12.29 -21.07
CA LEU A 122 3.39 -13.41 -21.67
C LEU A 122 3.58 -13.15 -23.15
N VAL A 123 4.73 -13.57 -23.66
CA VAL A 123 4.98 -13.70 -25.10
C VAL A 123 5.27 -15.17 -25.36
N ILE A 124 4.38 -15.82 -26.09
CA ILE A 124 4.47 -17.24 -26.41
C ILE A 124 4.82 -17.35 -27.88
N THR A 125 5.89 -18.05 -28.22
CA THR A 125 6.22 -18.37 -29.61
C THR A 125 6.11 -19.85 -29.85
N ASN A 126 5.50 -20.25 -30.96
CA ASN A 126 5.39 -21.64 -31.37
C ASN A 126 5.85 -21.80 -32.81
N PHE A 127 7.10 -22.20 -32.99
CA PHE A 127 7.71 -22.43 -34.31
C PHE A 127 8.33 -23.83 -34.36
N PRO A 128 7.56 -24.85 -34.75
CA PRO A 128 8.04 -26.23 -34.80
C PRO A 128 9.15 -26.38 -35.85
N GLY A 129 10.28 -26.96 -35.46
CA GLY A 129 11.39 -27.29 -36.37
C GLY A 129 12.27 -26.11 -36.79
N LYS A 130 11.99 -24.89 -36.34
CA LYS A 130 12.81 -23.69 -36.61
C LYS A 130 13.59 -23.26 -35.37
N THR A 131 14.76 -22.65 -35.59
CA THR A 131 15.54 -22.03 -34.52
C THR A 131 15.49 -20.53 -34.69
N LEU A 132 14.97 -19.84 -33.70
CA LEU A 132 14.72 -18.41 -33.75
C LEU A 132 15.61 -17.64 -32.80
N LYS A 133 15.82 -16.38 -33.17
CA LYS A 133 16.39 -15.34 -32.34
C LYS A 133 15.33 -14.28 -32.08
N MET A 134 15.16 -13.87 -30.82
CA MET A 134 14.20 -12.85 -30.42
C MET A 134 14.93 -11.68 -29.77
N LYS A 135 14.66 -10.45 -30.18
CA LYS A 135 15.13 -9.27 -29.44
C LYS A 135 14.17 -8.96 -28.30
N ILE A 136 14.69 -8.56 -27.14
CA ILE A 136 13.88 -8.27 -25.96
C ILE A 136 13.92 -6.79 -25.60
N PRO A 137 12.82 -6.22 -25.09
CA PRO A 137 12.75 -4.81 -24.75
C PRO A 137 13.73 -4.42 -23.65
N TYR A 138 14.25 -3.19 -23.73
CA TYR A 138 14.95 -2.56 -22.62
C TYR A 138 14.44 -1.13 -22.42
N ILE A 139 14.55 -0.64 -21.17
CA ILE A 139 14.07 0.68 -20.75
C ILE A 139 15.19 1.55 -20.16
N SER A 140 16.34 0.94 -19.92
CA SER A 140 17.55 1.54 -19.38
C SER A 140 18.16 2.55 -20.34
N VAL A 141 18.64 3.66 -19.76
CA VAL A 141 19.40 4.68 -20.50
C VAL A 141 20.86 4.24 -20.66
N SER A 142 21.40 3.52 -19.67
CA SER A 142 22.78 3.04 -19.64
C SER A 142 22.82 1.51 -19.56
N ALA A 143 23.79 0.90 -20.23
CA ALA A 143 24.04 -0.54 -20.12
C ALA A 143 24.43 -0.98 -18.69
N GLN A 144 24.85 -0.05 -17.82
CA GLN A 144 25.13 -0.34 -16.42
C GLN A 144 23.87 -0.65 -15.62
N ASP A 145 22.70 -0.25 -16.11
CA ASP A 145 21.39 -0.49 -15.49
C ASP A 145 20.72 -1.75 -16.04
N GLU A 146 21.49 -2.58 -16.75
CA GLU A 146 21.06 -3.87 -17.31
C GLU A 146 21.83 -5.02 -16.68
N ARG A 147 21.13 -6.13 -16.42
CA ARG A 147 21.75 -7.39 -15.98
C ARG A 147 21.10 -8.53 -16.76
N SER A 148 21.93 -9.46 -17.23
CA SER A 148 21.45 -10.68 -17.89
C SER A 148 22.08 -11.88 -17.18
N GLY A 149 21.28 -12.90 -16.90
CA GLY A 149 21.75 -14.15 -16.34
C GLY A 149 21.20 -15.36 -17.12
N TYR A 150 21.28 -16.53 -16.51
CA TYR A 150 20.76 -17.74 -17.12
C TYR A 150 19.24 -17.77 -16.99
N GLY A 151 18.52 -17.49 -18.08
CA GLY A 151 17.05 -17.53 -18.12
C GLY A 151 16.35 -16.21 -17.81
N TYR A 152 17.10 -15.11 -17.57
CA TYR A 152 16.50 -13.81 -17.29
C TYR A 152 17.31 -12.61 -17.80
N HIS A 153 16.62 -11.50 -18.02
CA HIS A 153 17.17 -10.18 -18.31
C HIS A 153 16.40 -9.11 -17.51
N VAL A 154 17.13 -8.18 -16.91
CA VAL A 154 16.59 -7.04 -16.16
C VAL A 154 17.12 -5.76 -16.79
N SER A 155 16.22 -4.82 -17.02
CA SER A 155 16.52 -3.45 -17.42
C SER A 155 15.83 -2.49 -16.46
N PHE A 156 16.60 -1.57 -15.88
CA PHE A 156 16.11 -0.59 -14.91
C PHE A 156 16.17 0.83 -15.47
N SER A 157 15.14 1.63 -15.19
CA SER A 157 15.11 3.05 -15.50
C SER A 157 14.75 3.86 -14.26
N ASP A 158 15.48 4.95 -14.02
CA ASP A 158 15.20 5.87 -12.91
C ASP A 158 14.02 6.81 -13.19
N LYS A 159 13.75 7.13 -14.48
CA LYS A 159 12.79 8.16 -14.90
C LYS A 159 11.92 7.70 -16.09
N PRO A 160 10.67 7.27 -15.85
CA PRO A 160 10.07 7.00 -14.54
C PRO A 160 10.71 5.78 -13.86
N THR A 161 10.67 5.71 -12.53
CA THR A 161 11.28 4.60 -11.77
C THR A 161 10.55 3.29 -12.07
N SER A 162 11.10 2.51 -13.00
CA SER A 162 10.47 1.35 -13.60
C SER A 162 11.48 0.23 -13.84
N VAL A 163 10.97 -1.00 -13.89
CA VAL A 163 11.74 -2.22 -14.11
C VAL A 163 11.08 -2.99 -15.24
N PHE A 164 11.89 -3.40 -16.22
CA PHE A 164 11.51 -4.37 -17.23
C PHE A 164 12.27 -5.66 -16.96
N VAL A 165 11.55 -6.76 -16.77
CA VAL A 165 12.12 -8.09 -16.57
C VAL A 165 11.58 -9.01 -17.63
N THR A 166 12.47 -9.74 -18.28
CA THR A 166 12.11 -10.81 -19.21
C THR A 166 12.72 -12.11 -18.71
N THR A 167 11.92 -13.16 -18.64
CA THR A 167 12.37 -14.50 -18.26
C THR A 167 11.91 -15.53 -19.27
N SER A 168 12.69 -16.57 -19.48
CA SER A 168 12.34 -17.69 -20.36
C SER A 168 13.04 -18.95 -19.89
N ASP A 169 12.29 -20.04 -19.85
CA ASP A 169 12.83 -21.38 -19.53
C ASP A 169 13.56 -21.99 -20.75
N VAL A 170 13.41 -21.39 -21.94
CA VAL A 170 13.96 -21.86 -23.21
C VAL A 170 14.83 -20.78 -23.86
N GLY A 171 15.91 -21.21 -24.51
CA GLY A 171 16.86 -20.34 -25.19
C GLY A 171 17.96 -19.82 -24.26
N ARG A 172 18.88 -19.04 -24.82
CA ARG A 172 19.97 -18.41 -24.07
C ARG A 172 19.86 -16.89 -24.18
N PHE A 173 19.82 -16.25 -23.02
CA PHE A 173 19.88 -14.79 -22.92
C PHE A 173 21.29 -14.30 -23.25
N SER A 174 21.38 -13.39 -24.20
CA SER A 174 22.59 -12.68 -24.59
C SER A 174 22.19 -11.23 -24.78
N LEU A 175 22.50 -10.38 -23.79
CA LEU A 175 22.31 -8.91 -23.76
C LEU A 175 21.31 -8.38 -24.81
N ARG A 176 20.06 -8.19 -24.38
CA ARG A 176 18.93 -7.70 -25.19
C ARG A 176 18.40 -8.67 -26.25
N GLU A 177 18.84 -9.92 -26.25
CA GLU A 177 18.35 -10.94 -27.17
C GLU A 177 18.25 -12.32 -26.48
N ILE A 178 17.29 -13.14 -26.94
CA ILE A 178 17.17 -14.56 -26.62
C ILE A 178 17.48 -15.34 -27.89
N THR A 179 18.44 -16.24 -27.81
CA THR A 179 18.89 -17.08 -28.93
C THR A 179 18.48 -18.53 -28.72
N ASN A 180 18.43 -19.30 -29.81
CA ASN A 180 18.10 -20.72 -29.82
C ASN A 180 16.70 -21.04 -29.26
N ILE A 181 15.72 -20.21 -29.59
CA ILE A 181 14.31 -20.49 -29.31
C ILE A 181 13.83 -21.52 -30.34
N SER A 182 13.34 -22.67 -29.91
CA SER A 182 12.79 -23.69 -30.80
C SER A 182 11.52 -24.30 -30.21
N GLY A 183 10.55 -24.66 -31.06
CA GLY A 183 9.26 -25.18 -30.62
C GLY A 183 8.44 -24.12 -29.88
N THR A 184 7.81 -24.54 -28.77
CA THR A 184 7.03 -23.64 -27.92
C THR A 184 7.91 -23.04 -26.83
N ALA A 185 8.09 -21.72 -26.83
CA ALA A 185 8.77 -20.98 -25.78
C ALA A 185 7.82 -19.99 -25.13
N VAL A 186 7.80 -19.98 -23.80
CA VAL A 186 7.01 -19.06 -22.99
C VAL A 186 7.95 -18.06 -22.35
N VAL A 187 7.88 -16.82 -22.83
CA VAL A 187 8.63 -15.69 -22.29
C VAL A 187 7.72 -14.93 -21.34
N ARG A 188 8.05 -14.93 -20.04
CA ARG A 188 7.29 -14.19 -19.03
C ARG A 188 7.93 -12.84 -18.80
N ASN A 189 7.11 -11.79 -18.83
CA ASN A 189 7.59 -10.42 -18.73
C ASN A 189 6.92 -9.68 -17.57
N TYR A 190 7.67 -8.79 -16.96
CA TYR A 190 7.19 -7.77 -16.02
C TYR A 190 7.62 -6.40 -16.56
N ALA A 191 6.69 -5.47 -16.73
CA ALA A 191 6.99 -4.11 -17.18
C ALA A 191 6.22 -3.09 -16.35
N GLY A 192 6.83 -2.61 -15.27
CA GLY A 192 6.09 -1.83 -14.28
C GLY A 192 6.97 -1.09 -13.28
N PRO A 193 6.37 -0.53 -12.22
CA PRO A 193 7.10 0.18 -11.18
C PRO A 193 8.06 -0.75 -10.42
N LYS A 194 9.03 -0.20 -9.71
CA LYS A 194 9.93 -1.00 -8.85
C LYS A 194 9.21 -1.57 -7.62
N LYS A 195 8.51 -2.69 -7.78
CA LYS A 195 7.71 -3.36 -6.75
C LYS A 195 8.07 -4.85 -6.63
N LEU A 196 8.95 -5.17 -5.68
CA LEU A 196 9.43 -6.53 -5.45
C LEU A 196 8.34 -7.61 -5.27
N VAL A 197 7.23 -7.35 -4.58
CA VAL A 197 6.12 -8.31 -4.45
C VAL A 197 5.39 -8.53 -5.78
N TYR A 198 5.32 -7.52 -6.63
CA TYR A 198 4.67 -7.66 -7.93
C TYR A 198 5.59 -8.45 -8.87
N ILE A 199 6.90 -8.19 -8.79
CA ILE A 199 7.93 -8.96 -9.50
C ILE A 199 7.92 -10.43 -9.04
N SER A 200 7.76 -10.73 -7.75
CA SER A 200 7.72 -12.13 -7.27
C SER A 200 6.53 -12.91 -7.82
N GLU A 201 5.38 -12.26 -8.00
CA GLU A 201 4.19 -12.88 -8.61
C GLU A 201 4.31 -12.99 -10.13
N ALA A 202 4.92 -11.99 -10.79
CA ALA A 202 5.08 -11.99 -12.24
C ALA A 202 6.14 -12.99 -12.74
N VAL A 203 7.27 -13.12 -12.02
CA VAL A 203 8.43 -13.94 -12.39
C VAL A 203 8.96 -14.77 -11.21
N PRO A 204 8.17 -15.72 -10.68
CA PRO A 204 8.49 -16.43 -9.44
C PRO A 204 9.80 -17.24 -9.51
N ASN A 205 10.09 -17.85 -10.66
CA ASN A 205 11.25 -18.74 -10.82
C ASN A 205 12.60 -18.01 -10.77
N HIS A 206 12.63 -16.71 -11.09
CA HIS A 206 13.85 -15.90 -11.16
C HIS A 206 13.82 -14.70 -10.21
N TYR A 207 12.94 -14.73 -9.21
CA TYR A 207 12.73 -13.60 -8.33
C TYR A 207 13.99 -13.19 -7.56
N GLU A 208 14.73 -14.15 -7.00
CA GLU A 208 15.93 -13.85 -6.20
C GLU A 208 17.06 -13.29 -7.06
N GLU A 209 17.26 -13.81 -8.27
CA GLU A 209 18.27 -13.31 -9.21
C GLU A 209 17.93 -11.89 -9.70
N VAL A 210 16.65 -11.62 -9.97
CA VAL A 210 16.16 -10.29 -10.34
C VAL A 210 16.35 -9.31 -9.19
N LYS A 211 16.00 -9.71 -7.97
CA LYS A 211 16.16 -8.88 -6.76
C LYS A 211 17.63 -8.57 -6.49
N GLN A 212 18.52 -9.55 -6.62
CA GLN A 212 19.97 -9.34 -6.50
C GLN A 212 20.48 -8.40 -7.60
N SER A 213 20.02 -8.59 -8.84
CA SER A 213 20.39 -7.71 -9.96
C SER A 213 19.98 -6.25 -9.71
N LEU A 214 18.80 -6.02 -9.13
CA LEU A 214 18.34 -4.69 -8.74
C LEU A 214 19.16 -4.08 -7.59
N ASP A 215 19.62 -4.90 -6.63
CA ASP A 215 20.53 -4.46 -5.57
C ASP A 215 21.90 -4.05 -6.14
N ASP A 216 22.45 -4.87 -7.04
CA ASP A 216 23.75 -4.64 -7.70
C ASP A 216 23.74 -3.41 -8.62
N ILE A 217 22.58 -3.05 -9.20
CA ILE A 217 22.38 -1.80 -9.96
C ILE A 217 22.33 -0.58 -9.02
N GLY A 218 22.15 -0.78 -7.71
CA GLY A 218 21.96 0.28 -6.73
C GLY A 218 20.52 0.80 -6.67
N ALA A 219 19.56 0.05 -7.23
CA ALA A 219 18.15 0.43 -7.21
C ALA A 219 17.51 0.23 -5.82
N LEU A 220 18.12 -0.53 -4.91
CA LEU A 220 17.61 -0.78 -3.56
C LEU A 220 18.40 0.01 -2.49
N SER A 221 17.68 0.57 -1.52
CA SER A 221 18.26 1.32 -0.38
C SER A 221 18.05 0.56 0.93
N ILE A 222 18.79 0.91 1.99
CA ILE A 222 18.57 0.37 3.36
C ILE A 222 17.10 0.53 3.80
N PHE A 223 16.48 1.68 3.49
CA PHE A 223 15.07 1.92 3.76
C PHE A 223 14.14 0.98 2.95
N SER A 224 14.58 0.55 1.76
CA SER A 224 13.84 -0.41 0.93
C SER A 224 13.72 -1.78 1.61
N TYR A 225 14.72 -2.23 2.38
CA TYR A 225 14.67 -3.51 3.09
C TYR A 225 13.62 -3.51 4.21
N ILE A 226 13.61 -2.46 5.05
CA ILE A 226 12.61 -2.32 6.12
C ILE A 226 11.21 -2.20 5.51
N HIS A 227 11.07 -1.35 4.48
CA HIS A 227 9.80 -1.18 3.78
C HIS A 227 9.33 -2.49 3.15
N HIS A 228 10.21 -3.23 2.48
CA HIS A 228 9.90 -4.52 1.87
C HIS A 228 9.43 -5.55 2.92
N GLY A 229 10.08 -5.62 4.09
CA GLY A 229 9.62 -6.51 5.17
C GLY A 229 8.19 -6.21 5.63
N LEU A 230 7.82 -4.93 5.75
CA LEU A 230 6.45 -4.52 6.12
C LEU A 230 5.44 -4.79 5.00
N VAL A 231 5.83 -4.56 3.75
CA VAL A 231 5.03 -4.87 2.56
C VAL A 231 4.75 -6.37 2.48
N VAL A 232 5.78 -7.21 2.59
CA VAL A 232 5.65 -8.68 2.58
C VAL A 232 4.77 -9.16 3.74
N SER A 233 4.94 -8.56 4.93
CA SER A 233 4.09 -8.89 6.08
C SER A 233 2.62 -8.58 5.81
N LEU A 234 2.31 -7.41 5.26
CA LEU A 234 0.93 -7.04 4.92
C LEU A 234 0.36 -7.95 3.81
N TYR A 235 1.17 -8.26 2.80
CA TYR A 235 0.81 -9.19 1.72
C TYR A 235 0.47 -10.58 2.27
N TRP A 236 1.30 -11.10 3.18
CA TRP A 236 1.06 -12.38 3.85
C TRP A 236 -0.25 -12.39 4.65
N PHE A 237 -0.57 -11.30 5.38
CA PHE A 237 -1.87 -11.19 6.05
C PHE A 237 -3.04 -11.12 5.06
N ARG A 238 -2.84 -10.52 3.88
CA ARG A 238 -3.84 -10.51 2.81
C ARG A 238 -4.05 -11.93 2.27
N GLU A 239 -3.01 -12.71 2.01
CA GLU A 239 -3.15 -14.11 1.58
C GLU A 239 -3.92 -14.95 2.60
N LEU A 240 -3.66 -14.75 3.89
CA LEU A 240 -4.37 -15.48 4.96
C LEU A 240 -5.84 -15.10 5.10
N THR A 241 -6.18 -13.82 4.91
CA THR A 241 -7.53 -13.30 5.16
C THR A 241 -8.38 -13.16 3.90
N ASN A 242 -7.75 -13.27 2.72
CA ASN A 242 -8.32 -12.91 1.42
C ASN A 242 -8.93 -11.50 1.38
N SER A 243 -8.49 -10.60 2.27
CA SER A 243 -9.05 -9.26 2.39
C SER A 243 -8.03 -8.27 2.93
N PHE A 244 -7.72 -7.25 2.15
CA PHE A 244 -6.81 -6.19 2.58
C PHE A 244 -7.32 -5.42 3.80
N GLY A 245 -8.64 -5.25 3.96
CA GLY A 245 -9.18 -4.57 5.14
C GLY A 245 -8.89 -5.32 6.45
N TRP A 246 -9.09 -6.64 6.47
CA TRP A 246 -8.72 -7.48 7.61
C TRP A 246 -7.20 -7.54 7.81
N ALA A 247 -6.44 -7.66 6.73
CA ALA A 247 -4.99 -7.63 6.78
C ALA A 247 -4.48 -6.35 7.46
N ILE A 248 -5.02 -5.18 7.10
CA ILE A 248 -4.67 -3.89 7.71
C ILE A 248 -5.01 -3.89 9.21
N ILE A 249 -6.18 -4.38 9.62
CA ILE A 249 -6.57 -4.43 11.04
C ILE A 249 -5.63 -5.32 11.86
N ILE A 250 -5.33 -6.53 11.37
CA ILE A 250 -4.42 -7.48 12.04
C ILE A 250 -3.02 -6.90 12.10
N PHE A 251 -2.55 -6.35 10.99
CA PHE A 251 -1.25 -5.70 10.89
C PHE A 251 -1.14 -4.53 11.90
N THR A 252 -2.20 -3.73 12.05
CA THR A 252 -2.27 -2.65 13.05
C THR A 252 -2.10 -3.18 14.47
N LEU A 253 -2.78 -4.28 14.80
CA LEU A 253 -2.69 -4.91 16.13
C LEU A 253 -1.26 -5.38 16.42
N ILE A 254 -0.58 -5.97 15.44
CA ILE A 254 0.78 -6.51 15.60
C ILE A 254 1.80 -5.37 15.78
N ILE A 255 1.77 -4.35 14.92
CA ILE A 255 2.65 -3.18 15.08
C ILE A 255 2.45 -2.56 16.46
N ARG A 256 1.21 -2.50 16.92
CA ARG A 256 0.89 -1.96 18.24
C ARG A 256 1.39 -2.82 19.39
N LEU A 257 1.39 -4.15 19.24
CA LEU A 257 1.98 -5.08 20.21
C LEU A 257 3.51 -4.91 20.26
N ILE A 258 4.17 -4.75 19.10
CA ILE A 258 5.61 -4.48 19.03
C ILE A 258 5.94 -3.15 19.73
N LEU A 259 5.13 -2.12 19.50
CA LEU A 259 5.27 -0.81 20.11
C LEU A 259 4.68 -0.74 21.54
N TYR A 260 4.19 -1.84 22.10
CA TYR A 260 3.60 -1.88 23.44
C TYR A 260 4.52 -1.35 24.55
N PRO A 261 5.84 -1.67 24.59
CA PRO A 261 6.73 -1.15 25.63
C PRO A 261 6.75 0.38 25.63
N LEU A 262 6.72 0.99 24.45
CA LEU A 262 6.67 2.44 24.29
C LEU A 262 5.34 3.01 24.79
N TYR A 263 4.21 2.42 24.41
CA TYR A 263 2.89 2.83 24.89
C TYR A 263 2.73 2.64 26.41
N HIS A 264 3.39 1.64 26.98
CA HIS A 264 3.40 1.37 28.41
C HIS A 264 4.09 2.51 29.19
N ILE A 265 5.26 2.96 28.73
CA ILE A 265 5.98 4.10 29.33
C ILE A 265 5.12 5.36 29.32
N GLN A 266 4.43 5.63 28.20
CA GLN A 266 3.53 6.77 28.07
C GLN A 266 2.34 6.66 29.03
N THR A 267 1.73 5.48 29.13
CA THR A 267 0.61 5.23 30.03
C THR A 267 1.01 5.42 31.49
N LYS A 268 2.18 4.92 31.89
CA LYS A 268 2.74 5.12 33.23
C LYS A 268 2.89 6.60 33.56
N SER A 269 3.49 7.38 32.65
CA SER A 269 3.64 8.83 32.83
C SER A 269 2.29 9.53 32.95
N MET A 270 1.27 9.13 32.19
CA MET A 270 -0.08 9.70 32.32
C MET A 270 -0.72 9.41 33.70
N ILE A 271 -0.51 8.20 34.24
CA ILE A 271 -1.01 7.82 35.57
C ILE A 271 -0.35 8.67 36.66
N GLU A 272 0.98 8.84 36.59
CA GLU A 272 1.73 9.68 37.52
C GLU A 272 1.30 11.15 37.45
N MET A 273 1.12 11.69 36.24
CA MET A 273 0.60 13.05 36.02
C MET A 273 -0.79 13.24 36.65
N ARG A 274 -1.66 12.22 36.58
CA ARG A 274 -2.96 12.25 37.25
C ARG A 274 -2.84 12.22 38.78
N ARG A 275 -1.92 11.44 39.33
CA ARG A 275 -1.67 11.41 40.78
C ARG A 275 -1.25 12.78 41.31
N LEU A 276 -0.53 13.57 40.51
CA LEU A 276 -0.08 14.92 40.85
C LEU A 276 -1.15 16.01 40.69
N GLN A 277 -2.29 15.72 40.05
CA GLN A 277 -3.38 16.67 39.81
C GLN A 277 -3.83 17.47 41.06
N PRO A 278 -4.07 16.88 42.26
CA PRO A 278 -4.48 17.66 43.43
C PRO A 278 -3.42 18.67 43.89
N GLU A 279 -2.13 18.34 43.75
CA GLU A 279 -1.06 19.28 44.06
C GLU A 279 -0.90 20.36 42.98
N MET A 280 -1.09 20.00 41.70
CA MET A 280 -1.16 20.97 40.60
C MET A 280 -2.26 22.00 40.83
N GLU A 281 -3.43 21.58 41.32
CA GLU A 281 -4.52 22.50 41.68
C GLU A 281 -4.16 23.43 42.84
N LYS A 282 -3.44 22.92 43.86
CA LYS A 282 -2.93 23.77 44.96
C LYS A 282 -1.97 24.83 44.43
N ILE A 283 -1.06 24.47 43.52
CA ILE A 283 -0.13 25.42 42.88
C ILE A 283 -0.90 26.46 42.06
N LYS A 284 -1.88 26.04 41.24
CA LYS A 284 -2.76 26.93 40.46
C LYS A 284 -3.53 27.93 41.33
N LYS A 285 -3.98 27.51 42.53
CA LYS A 285 -4.66 28.40 43.49
C LYS A 285 -3.70 29.34 44.22
N LYS A 286 -2.48 28.90 44.50
CA LYS A 286 -1.46 29.66 45.24
C LYS A 286 -0.84 30.79 44.43
N TYR A 287 -0.57 30.57 43.14
CA TYR A 287 0.08 31.55 42.27
C TYR A 287 -0.91 32.07 41.23
N LYS A 288 -1.26 33.36 41.31
CA LYS A 288 -2.07 34.05 40.28
C LYS A 288 -1.27 34.46 39.05
N ASP A 289 0.04 34.68 39.23
CA ASP A 289 0.98 35.01 38.16
C ASP A 289 1.31 33.75 37.33
N LYS A 290 1.06 33.82 36.02
CA LYS A 290 1.24 32.68 35.10
C LYS A 290 2.68 32.19 34.99
N GLN A 291 3.67 33.09 35.04
CA GLN A 291 5.08 32.72 34.96
C GLN A 291 5.51 31.99 36.23
N LYS A 292 5.18 32.54 37.40
CA LYS A 292 5.48 31.90 38.70
C LYS A 292 4.76 30.55 38.85
N GLN A 293 3.52 30.47 38.35
CA GLN A 293 2.76 29.23 38.32
C GLN A 293 3.44 28.17 37.44
N GLN A 294 3.87 28.53 36.23
CA GLN A 294 4.57 27.62 35.32
C GLN A 294 5.90 27.14 35.90
N GLU A 295 6.67 28.03 36.54
CA GLU A 295 7.93 27.68 37.19
C GLU A 295 7.72 26.72 38.37
N ALA A 296 6.70 26.98 39.21
CA ALA A 296 6.36 26.10 40.33
C ALA A 296 5.88 24.72 39.87
N LEU A 297 5.08 24.66 38.80
CA LEU A 297 4.66 23.39 38.19
C LEU A 297 5.86 22.61 37.64
N MET A 298 6.80 23.28 36.95
CA MET A 298 8.00 22.62 36.44
C MET A 298 8.93 22.13 37.57
N LYS A 299 9.07 22.89 38.66
CA LYS A 299 9.82 22.46 39.85
C LYS A 299 9.18 21.21 40.49
N MET A 300 7.85 21.16 40.55
CA MET A 300 7.12 20.01 41.07
C MET A 300 7.29 18.77 40.18
N TYR A 301 7.14 18.90 38.85
CA TYR A 301 7.41 17.81 37.92
C TYR A 301 8.83 17.26 38.04
N LYS A 302 9.84 18.14 38.18
CA LYS A 302 11.23 17.72 38.41
C LYS A 302 11.42 16.99 39.73
N LYS A 303 10.77 17.46 40.81
CA LYS A 303 10.85 16.86 42.15
C LYS A 303 10.27 15.45 42.17
N GLU A 304 9.15 15.26 41.48
CA GLU A 304 8.43 13.98 41.42
C GLU A 304 8.94 13.05 40.30
N GLY A 305 9.94 13.49 39.51
CA GLY A 305 10.54 12.71 38.43
C GLY A 305 9.63 12.49 37.21
N VAL A 306 8.57 13.28 37.06
CA VAL A 306 7.57 13.12 36.00
C VAL A 306 7.87 14.03 34.82
N ASN A 307 7.94 13.48 33.61
CA ASN A 307 8.17 14.25 32.39
C ASN A 307 6.84 14.63 31.70
N PRO A 308 6.46 15.92 31.63
CA PRO A 308 5.24 16.36 30.96
C PRO A 308 5.29 16.20 29.43
N GLY A 309 6.48 16.06 28.84
CA GLY A 309 6.69 15.86 27.39
C GLY A 309 6.42 14.44 26.91
N THR A 310 6.26 13.47 27.81
CA THR A 310 6.02 12.07 27.42
C THR A 310 4.73 11.92 26.60
N GLY A 311 3.74 12.80 26.79
CA GLY A 311 2.50 12.80 26.03
C GLY A 311 2.63 13.28 24.58
N CYS A 312 3.52 14.23 24.29
CA CYS A 312 3.78 14.66 22.90
C CYS A 312 4.80 13.77 22.19
N LEU A 313 5.66 13.06 22.94
CA LEU A 313 6.59 12.06 22.40
C LEU A 313 5.86 10.96 21.62
N THR A 314 4.66 10.56 22.07
CA THR A 314 3.81 9.61 21.33
C THR A 314 3.49 10.10 19.93
N LEU A 315 3.09 11.36 19.80
CA LEU A 315 2.68 11.94 18.52
C LEU A 315 3.87 12.00 17.56
N LEU A 316 5.05 12.35 18.09
CA LEU A 316 6.28 12.47 17.32
C LEU A 316 6.74 11.11 16.77
N ILE A 317 6.59 10.03 17.55
CA ILE A 317 6.92 8.66 17.09
C ILE A 317 5.82 8.10 16.18
N GLN A 318 4.56 8.48 16.42
CA GLN A 318 3.43 8.02 15.62
C GLN A 318 3.48 8.56 14.18
N LEU A 319 4.03 9.77 13.97
CA LEU A 319 4.16 10.39 12.65
C LEU A 319 5.02 9.54 11.69
N PRO A 320 6.28 9.16 12.02
CA PRO A 320 7.08 8.24 11.21
C PRO A 320 6.38 6.91 10.93
N VAL A 321 5.76 6.29 11.95
CA VAL A 321 5.02 5.04 11.76
C VAL A 321 3.89 5.24 10.76
N PHE A 322 3.14 6.33 10.87
CA PHE A 322 2.08 6.67 9.92
C PHE A 322 2.60 6.84 8.49
N PHE A 323 3.73 7.54 8.28
CA PHE A 323 4.33 7.69 6.95
C PHE A 323 4.81 6.37 6.35
N VAL A 324 5.42 5.51 7.17
CA VAL A 324 5.83 4.16 6.73
C VAL A 324 4.61 3.35 6.30
N LEU A 325 3.53 3.38 7.07
CA LEU A 325 2.30 2.64 6.73
C LEU A 325 1.55 3.24 5.54
N TYR A 326 1.56 4.55 5.41
CA TYR A 326 1.08 5.20 4.19
C TYR A 326 1.82 4.68 2.97
N SER A 327 3.16 4.62 3.02
CA SER A 327 3.98 4.08 1.93
C SER A 327 3.62 2.61 1.62
N VAL A 328 3.48 1.77 2.65
CA VAL A 328 3.12 0.36 2.50
C VAL A 328 1.73 0.20 1.88
N ILE A 329 0.75 1.00 2.29
CA ILE A 329 -0.61 0.93 1.74
C ILE A 329 -0.63 1.43 0.29
N ARG A 330 0.08 2.53 -0.03
CA ARG A 330 0.19 3.01 -1.41
C ARG A 330 0.88 2.00 -2.34
N TYR A 331 1.82 1.23 -1.80
CA TYR A 331 2.48 0.17 -2.55
C TYR A 331 1.48 -0.83 -3.16
N PHE A 332 0.37 -1.11 -2.47
CA PHE A 332 -0.69 -2.03 -2.93
C PHE A 332 -1.88 -1.35 -3.61
N SER A 333 -1.76 -0.08 -4.01
CA SER A 333 -2.86 0.69 -4.58
C SER A 333 -3.51 0.01 -5.80
N GLU A 334 -2.72 -0.63 -6.66
CA GLU A 334 -3.24 -1.39 -7.80
C GLU A 334 -3.95 -2.66 -7.35
N MET A 335 -3.36 -3.42 -6.43
CA MET A 335 -4.02 -4.62 -5.90
C MET A 335 -5.35 -4.31 -5.22
N PHE A 336 -5.51 -3.13 -4.61
CA PHE A 336 -6.79 -2.71 -4.04
C PHE A 336 -7.88 -2.54 -5.09
N ALA A 337 -7.54 -2.10 -6.31
CA ALA A 337 -8.49 -1.97 -7.41
C ALA A 337 -9.00 -3.33 -7.91
N TYR A 338 -8.19 -4.39 -7.76
CA TYR A 338 -8.55 -5.78 -8.08
C TYR A 338 -9.03 -6.57 -6.86
N SER A 339 -8.96 -6.00 -5.66
CA SER A 339 -9.31 -6.67 -4.42
C SER A 339 -10.83 -6.77 -4.24
N PRO A 340 -11.32 -7.84 -3.58
CA PRO A 340 -12.71 -7.91 -3.15
C PRO A 340 -13.11 -6.70 -2.31
N ARG A 341 -14.40 -6.35 -2.40
CA ARG A 341 -15.05 -5.34 -1.57
C ARG A 341 -14.85 -5.67 -0.10
N PHE A 342 -14.46 -4.68 0.70
CA PHE A 342 -14.38 -4.79 2.15
C PHE A 342 -15.57 -4.04 2.78
N PHE A 343 -16.56 -4.78 3.30
CA PHE A 343 -17.82 -4.21 3.81
C PHE A 343 -18.52 -3.29 2.80
N ILE A 344 -18.54 -1.99 3.10
CA ILE A 344 -19.15 -0.95 2.30
C ILE A 344 -18.18 -0.39 1.24
N TRP A 345 -16.88 -0.68 1.36
CA TRP A 345 -15.82 -0.10 0.53
C TRP A 345 -15.45 -1.01 -0.63
N ASN A 346 -15.65 -0.52 -1.86
CA ASN A 346 -15.29 -1.24 -3.08
C ASN A 346 -13.79 -1.17 -3.38
N ASP A 347 -13.15 -0.04 -3.09
CA ASP A 347 -11.72 0.17 -3.36
C ASP A 347 -11.08 0.92 -2.18
N LEU A 348 -10.12 0.25 -1.54
CA LEU A 348 -9.40 0.76 -0.38
C LEU A 348 -8.32 1.80 -0.75
N SER A 349 -7.96 1.92 -2.03
CA SER A 349 -7.03 2.93 -2.53
C SER A 349 -7.70 4.30 -2.67
N THR A 350 -9.02 4.33 -2.88
CA THR A 350 -9.77 5.58 -3.07
C THR A 350 -9.99 6.30 -1.75
N GLY A 351 -10.03 7.63 -1.79
CA GLY A 351 -10.28 8.48 -0.63
C GLY A 351 -11.50 9.37 -0.82
N GLY A 352 -11.69 10.31 0.10
CA GLY A 352 -12.73 11.33 0.02
C GLY A 352 -13.93 11.08 0.92
N PHE A 353 -14.82 12.08 1.02
CA PHE A 353 -15.94 12.08 1.96
C PHE A 353 -16.89 10.89 1.77
N GLY A 354 -17.19 10.51 0.51
CA GLY A 354 -18.11 9.42 0.22
C GLY A 354 -17.64 8.08 0.78
N GLN A 355 -16.33 7.80 0.71
CA GLN A 355 -15.75 6.55 1.22
C GLN A 355 -15.46 6.64 2.73
N ASN A 356 -14.93 7.77 3.20
CA ASN A 356 -14.34 7.86 4.53
C ASN A 356 -15.28 8.34 5.64
N ILE A 357 -16.52 8.78 5.34
CA ILE A 357 -17.42 9.38 6.34
C ILE A 357 -17.64 8.52 7.59
N LEU A 358 -17.82 7.20 7.43
CA LEU A 358 -18.02 6.29 8.55
C LEU A 358 -16.78 6.20 9.45
N LEU A 359 -15.58 6.18 8.84
CA LEU A 359 -14.30 6.16 9.57
C LEU A 359 -14.04 7.50 10.27
N ILE A 360 -14.47 8.63 9.68
CA ILE A 360 -14.42 9.95 10.33
C ILE A 360 -15.27 9.90 11.60
N LEU A 361 -16.53 9.48 11.50
CA LEU A 361 -17.45 9.44 12.64
C LEU A 361 -16.93 8.55 13.77
N ILE A 362 -16.40 7.37 13.45
CA ILE A 362 -15.81 6.46 14.43
C ILE A 362 -14.58 7.10 15.09
N SER A 363 -13.69 7.71 14.31
CA SER A 363 -12.47 8.33 14.82
C SER A 363 -12.77 9.56 15.69
N VAL A 364 -13.72 10.41 15.27
CA VAL A 364 -14.18 11.58 16.03
C VAL A 364 -14.82 11.13 17.34
N ALA A 365 -15.70 10.13 17.31
CA ALA A 365 -16.29 9.58 18.51
C ALA A 365 -15.20 9.03 19.45
N ALA A 366 -14.29 8.22 18.94
CA ALA A 366 -13.20 7.65 19.73
C ALA A 366 -12.31 8.73 20.35
N GLY A 367 -11.96 9.76 19.58
CA GLY A 367 -11.15 10.89 20.03
C GLY A 367 -11.85 11.76 21.07
N ILE A 368 -13.15 12.06 20.91
CA ILE A 368 -13.94 12.79 21.92
C ILE A 368 -13.99 12.00 23.23
N TYR A 369 -14.25 10.69 23.17
CA TYR A 369 -14.24 9.85 24.36
C TYR A 369 -12.84 9.80 25.00
N MET A 370 -11.78 9.64 24.20
CA MET A 370 -10.41 9.70 24.69
C MET A 370 -10.12 11.02 25.41
N ALA A 371 -10.52 12.15 24.83
CA ALA A 371 -10.34 13.48 25.41
C ALA A 371 -11.01 13.59 26.79
N THR A 372 -12.22 13.04 26.97
CA THR A 372 -12.88 13.05 28.30
C THR A 372 -12.15 12.20 29.34
N ILE A 373 -11.53 11.09 28.92
CA ILE A 373 -10.87 10.16 29.83
C ILE A 373 -9.49 10.69 30.22
N THR A 374 -8.69 11.12 29.26
CA THR A 374 -7.27 11.46 29.50
C THR A 374 -7.04 12.87 30.04
N SER A 375 -7.99 13.79 29.83
CA SER A 375 -7.81 15.19 30.24
C SER A 375 -7.88 15.39 31.74
N GLN A 376 -7.13 16.38 32.23
CA GLN A 376 -7.07 16.75 33.65
C GLN A 376 -8.07 17.85 34.02
N ASP A 377 -8.51 18.65 33.05
CA ASP A 377 -9.41 19.78 33.28
C ASP A 377 -10.31 20.01 32.07
N GLY A 378 -11.46 20.65 32.28
CA GLY A 378 -12.46 20.87 31.24
C GLY A 378 -11.95 21.70 30.05
N ARG A 379 -11.02 22.64 30.28
CA ARG A 379 -10.40 23.43 29.18
C ARG A 379 -9.50 22.55 28.32
N SER A 380 -8.61 21.78 28.93
CA SER A 380 -7.75 20.83 28.19
C SER A 380 -8.59 19.77 27.46
N ALA A 381 -9.67 19.27 28.08
CA ALA A 381 -10.61 18.35 27.43
C ALA A 381 -11.27 18.95 26.19
N ARG A 382 -11.71 20.21 26.27
CA ARG A 382 -12.30 20.92 25.13
C ARG A 382 -11.29 21.09 23.99
N GLN A 383 -10.06 21.47 24.31
CA GLN A 383 -8.99 21.59 23.32
C GLN A 383 -8.70 20.23 22.64
N ALA A 384 -8.63 19.15 23.43
CA ALA A 384 -8.42 17.81 22.91
C ALA A 384 -9.60 17.30 22.05
N MET A 385 -10.84 17.63 22.40
CA MET A 385 -12.03 17.34 21.58
C MET A 385 -11.99 18.07 20.24
N ILE A 386 -11.62 19.34 20.23
CA ILE A 386 -11.48 20.13 18.98
C ILE A 386 -10.41 19.50 18.08
N MET A 387 -9.26 19.12 18.63
CA MET A 387 -8.21 18.44 17.86
C MET A 387 -8.70 17.08 17.31
N SER A 388 -9.46 16.34 18.11
CA SER A 388 -10.07 15.07 17.72
C SER A 388 -11.11 15.20 16.61
N LEU A 389 -11.68 16.40 16.42
CA LEU A 389 -12.55 16.72 15.29
C LEU A 389 -11.73 17.08 14.04
N ILE A 390 -10.69 17.90 14.19
CA ILE A 390 -9.92 18.43 13.06
C ILE A 390 -9.13 17.33 12.33
N PHE A 391 -8.41 16.47 13.05
CA PHE A 391 -7.49 15.50 12.42
C PHE A 391 -8.20 14.47 11.51
N PRO A 392 -9.31 13.82 11.92
CA PRO A 392 -10.05 12.94 11.02
C PRO A 392 -10.57 13.66 9.77
N PHE A 393 -10.95 14.94 9.89
CA PHE A 393 -11.36 15.76 8.76
C PHE A 393 -10.19 16.19 7.87
N LEU A 394 -8.97 16.34 8.38
CA LEU A 394 -7.79 16.61 7.56
C LEU A 394 -7.42 15.38 6.70
N PHE A 395 -7.61 14.20 7.25
CA PHE A 395 -7.25 12.92 6.62
C PHE A 395 -8.34 12.33 5.72
N TYR A 396 -9.45 13.06 5.50
CA TYR A 396 -10.57 12.57 4.70
C TYR A 396 -10.18 12.23 3.25
N SER A 397 -9.20 12.94 2.67
CA SER A 397 -8.73 12.74 1.29
C SER A 397 -7.78 11.56 1.15
N LEU A 398 -7.28 11.03 2.26
CA LEU A 398 -6.36 9.89 2.23
C LEU A 398 -7.07 8.60 1.78
N PRO A 399 -6.31 7.64 1.23
CA PRO A 399 -6.85 6.32 0.89
C PRO A 399 -7.59 5.67 2.06
N THR A 400 -8.75 5.07 1.78
CA THR A 400 -9.58 4.41 2.79
C THR A 400 -8.82 3.35 3.58
N GLY A 401 -7.93 2.57 2.94
CA GLY A 401 -7.09 1.59 3.64
C GLY A 401 -6.23 2.22 4.74
N LEU A 402 -5.62 3.38 4.47
CA LEU A 402 -4.87 4.11 5.49
C LEU A 402 -5.78 4.64 6.59
N PHE A 403 -6.99 5.05 6.23
CA PHE A 403 -7.92 5.58 7.20
C PHE A 403 -8.56 4.49 8.08
N ILE A 404 -8.70 3.26 7.58
CA ILE A 404 -9.02 2.07 8.37
C ILE A 404 -7.95 1.85 9.43
N TYR A 405 -6.66 1.93 9.07
CA TYR A 405 -5.57 1.86 10.04
C TYR A 405 -5.73 2.94 11.12
N TYR A 406 -5.95 4.20 10.74
CA TYR A 406 -6.10 5.31 11.68
C TYR A 406 -7.31 5.13 12.63
N ALA A 407 -8.47 4.76 12.09
CA ALA A 407 -9.68 4.54 12.87
C ALA A 407 -9.51 3.35 13.82
N THR A 408 -8.96 2.23 13.33
CA THR A 408 -8.67 1.03 14.12
C THR A 408 -7.71 1.36 15.26
N ASN A 409 -6.64 2.10 14.97
CA ASN A 409 -5.68 2.52 15.98
C ASN A 409 -6.32 3.44 17.04
N SER A 410 -7.20 4.35 16.63
CA SER A 410 -7.95 5.23 17.54
C SER A 410 -8.89 4.45 18.46
N VAL A 411 -9.61 3.46 17.91
CA VAL A 411 -10.51 2.59 18.69
C VAL A 411 -9.73 1.71 19.66
N ILE A 412 -8.63 1.07 19.23
CA ILE A 412 -7.81 0.25 20.12
C ILE A 412 -7.22 1.11 21.25
N GLN A 413 -6.79 2.34 20.95
CA GLN A 413 -6.29 3.28 21.95
C GLN A 413 -7.34 3.57 23.00
N LEU A 414 -8.57 3.86 22.57
CA LEU A 414 -9.69 4.06 23.48
C LEU A 414 -9.94 2.85 24.37
N LEU A 415 -9.97 1.65 23.79
CA LEU A 415 -10.23 0.41 24.52
C LEU A 415 -9.16 0.16 25.59
N ILE A 416 -7.87 0.28 25.24
CA ILE A 416 -6.77 0.09 26.18
C ILE A 416 -6.86 1.14 27.30
N THR A 417 -7.09 2.41 26.96
CA THR A 417 -7.21 3.46 27.97
C THR A 417 -8.41 3.23 28.89
N MET A 418 -9.56 2.79 28.36
CA MET A 418 -10.72 2.42 29.19
C MET A 418 -10.39 1.26 30.15
N ILE A 419 -9.68 0.24 29.70
CA ILE A 419 -9.27 -0.91 30.53
C ILE A 419 -8.32 -0.47 31.64
N VAL A 420 -7.30 0.33 31.30
CA VAL A 420 -6.34 0.88 32.27
C VAL A 420 -7.06 1.74 33.30
N TYR A 421 -7.93 2.65 32.87
CA TYR A 421 -8.65 3.53 33.78
C TYR A 421 -9.55 2.79 34.75
N LYS A 422 -10.21 1.73 34.27
CA LYS A 422 -11.00 0.85 35.13
C LYS A 422 -10.14 0.08 36.13
N ARG A 423 -8.93 -0.34 35.74
CA ARG A 423 -8.02 -1.10 36.62
C ARG A 423 -7.45 -0.25 37.76
N TYR A 424 -7.19 1.03 37.51
CA TYR A 424 -6.59 1.96 38.48
C TYR A 424 -7.64 2.89 39.15
N ASP A 425 -8.94 2.61 38.99
CA ASP A 425 -10.07 3.41 39.49
C ASP A 425 -9.93 4.93 39.23
N MET A 426 -9.43 5.27 38.04
CA MET A 426 -9.22 6.67 37.65
C MET A 426 -10.52 7.23 37.05
N LYS A 427 -11.02 8.34 37.59
CA LYS A 427 -12.23 9.03 37.08
C LYS A 427 -11.88 10.06 35.99
N GLY A 428 -12.47 9.92 34.81
CA GLY A 428 -12.40 10.91 33.73
C GLY A 428 -13.11 12.23 34.05
N VAL A 429 -12.97 13.23 33.19
CA VAL A 429 -13.77 14.46 33.22
C VAL A 429 -15.14 14.15 32.63
N SER A 430 -16.21 14.58 33.29
CA SER A 430 -17.57 14.36 32.79
C SER A 430 -17.87 15.27 31.59
N PHE A 431 -18.73 14.81 30.67
CA PHE A 431 -19.13 15.62 29.51
C PHE A 431 -19.75 16.98 29.91
N ARG A 432 -20.38 17.06 31.10
CA ARG A 432 -20.92 18.30 31.67
C ARG A 432 -19.82 19.29 32.06
N GLU A 433 -18.77 18.82 32.73
CA GLU A 433 -17.62 19.64 33.11
C GLU A 433 -16.88 20.19 31.89
N VAL A 434 -16.80 19.42 30.81
CA VAL A 434 -16.20 19.90 29.54
C VAL A 434 -17.02 21.04 28.92
N LEU A 435 -18.34 20.97 29.01
CA LEU A 435 -19.25 22.02 28.56
C LEU A 435 -19.35 23.20 29.54
N GLY A 436 -18.67 23.15 30.69
CA GLY A 436 -18.75 24.18 31.73
C GLY A 436 -20.09 24.19 32.47
N LEU A 437 -20.86 23.09 32.40
CA LEU A 437 -22.13 22.94 33.10
C LEU A 437 -21.88 22.46 34.54
N PRO A 438 -22.72 22.86 35.51
CA PRO A 438 -22.59 22.42 36.90
C PRO A 438 -22.68 20.90 37.04
N ALA A 439 -22.00 20.36 38.06
CA ALA A 439 -21.98 18.93 38.36
C ALA A 439 -23.41 18.39 38.55
N LYS A 440 -23.66 17.15 38.09
CA LYS A 440 -24.97 16.52 38.23
C LYS A 440 -25.27 16.38 39.73
N PRO A 441 -26.43 16.84 40.24
CA PRO A 441 -26.76 16.67 41.65
C PRO A 441 -26.72 15.18 41.98
N ALA A 442 -26.08 14.83 43.10
CA ALA A 442 -26.07 13.47 43.61
C ALA A 442 -27.52 13.01 43.77
N LYS A 443 -27.85 11.86 43.19
CA LYS A 443 -29.13 11.20 43.43
C LYS A 443 -29.04 10.41 44.72
#